data_AF-A0A2G2NVP4-F1
#
_entry.id   AF-A0A2G2NVP4-F1
#
_cell.length_a   1.000
_cell.length_b   1.000
_cell.length_c   1.000
_cell.angle_alpha   90.00
_cell.angle_beta   90.00
_cell.angle_gamma   90.00
#
_symmetry.space_group_name_H-M   'P 1'
#
loop_
_entity.id
_entity.type
_entity.pdbx_description
1 polymer ?
#
loop_
_entity_poly.entity_id
_entity_poly.type
_entity_poly.pdbx_seq_one_letter_code
_entity_poly.pdbx_strand_id
1 'polypeptide(L)'
;MDEWHFFGKLIKEEQESRIITLRKITKPVIDRINKWEDMRKYRNNIIAHNHRIKKEDNSLAIFNLSRNLNCPNSFFDYKLLLGCIYITKNVLLKIFPKEYNQILPSLKSIKGITPINEIKDEKSFRNEFDHLTKDVERLIETLI
;
A
#
# COMPACT_ATOMS: atom_id res chain seq x y z
N MET A 1 3.21 -1.42 13.25
CA MET A 1 3.85 -0.77 12.08
C MET A 1 4.93 0.19 12.56
N ASP A 2 6.10 0.13 11.93
CA ASP A 2 7.27 0.92 12.29
C ASP A 2 7.04 2.42 12.07
N GLU A 3 6.25 2.74 11.05
CA GLU A 3 5.85 4.08 10.66
C GLU A 3 5.07 4.78 11.79
N TRP A 4 4.18 4.04 12.47
CA TRP A 4 3.41 4.56 13.61
C TRP A 4 4.28 4.76 14.86
N HIS A 5 5.27 3.90 15.06
CA HIS A 5 6.25 4.06 16.12
C HIS A 5 7.20 5.24 15.85
N PHE A 6 7.65 5.40 14.61
CA PHE A 6 8.52 6.49 14.16
C PHE A 6 7.81 7.84 14.22
N PHE A 7 6.53 7.90 13.86
CA PHE A 7 5.71 9.10 14.06
C PHE A 7 5.73 9.57 15.52
N GLY A 8 5.73 8.63 16.46
CA GLY A 8 5.91 8.88 17.89
C GLY A 8 7.23 9.56 18.29
N LYS A 9 8.25 9.55 17.43
CA LYS A 9 9.59 10.12 17.70
C LYS A 9 9.78 11.50 17.07
N LEU A 10 8.92 11.90 16.14
CA LEU A 10 9.04 13.17 15.40
C LEU A 10 8.40 14.36 16.15
N ILE A 11 8.05 14.17 17.42
CA ILE A 11 7.14 15.06 18.14
C ILE A 11 7.94 16.05 18.98
N LYS A 12 7.56 17.32 18.88
CA LYS A 12 8.04 18.40 19.75
C LYS A 12 7.24 18.40 21.06
N GLU A 13 7.83 18.83 22.17
CA GLU A 13 7.18 18.89 23.50
C GLU A 13 5.77 19.52 23.44
N GLU A 14 5.62 20.60 22.67
CA GLU A 14 4.36 21.34 22.49
C GLU A 14 3.20 20.50 21.92
N GLN A 15 3.49 19.41 21.21
CA GLN A 15 2.52 18.54 20.55
C GLN A 15 2.31 17.21 21.28
N GLU A 16 3.07 16.96 22.35
CA GLU A 16 3.12 15.68 23.04
C GLU A 16 1.74 15.22 23.53
N SER A 17 0.98 16.10 24.18
CA SER A 17 -0.35 15.79 24.71
C SER A 17 -1.36 15.37 23.63
N ARG A 18 -1.33 16.03 22.46
CA ARG A 18 -2.18 15.73 21.31
C ARG A 18 -1.82 14.38 20.69
N ILE A 19 -0.54 14.04 20.64
CA ILE A 19 -0.10 12.76 20.11
C ILE A 19 -0.37 11.61 21.08
N ILE A 20 -0.16 11.81 22.38
CA ILE A 20 -0.57 10.83 23.40
C ILE A 20 -2.06 10.53 23.24
N THR A 21 -2.88 11.56 23.05
CA THR A 21 -4.31 11.43 22.79
C THR A 21 -4.59 10.65 21.51
N LEU A 22 -3.92 10.99 20.39
CA LEU A 22 -4.03 10.26 19.12
C LEU A 22 -3.72 8.77 19.31
N ARG A 23 -2.58 8.45 19.92
CA ARG A 23 -2.11 7.08 20.12
C ARG A 23 -3.04 6.30 21.03
N LYS A 24 -3.61 6.95 22.05
CA LYS A 24 -4.60 6.32 22.94
C LYS A 24 -5.88 5.97 22.19
N ILE A 25 -6.39 6.89 21.37
CA ILE A 25 -7.63 6.69 20.60
C ILE A 25 -7.44 5.62 19.51
N THR A 26 -6.32 5.65 18.79
CA THR A 26 -6.07 4.71 17.68
C THR A 26 -5.52 3.36 18.14
N LYS A 27 -5.16 3.20 19.42
CA LYS A 27 -4.57 1.97 19.96
C LYS A 27 -5.31 0.69 19.55
N PRO A 28 -6.66 0.57 19.67
CA PRO A 28 -7.36 -0.65 19.28
C PRO A 28 -7.19 -1.00 17.79
N VAL A 29 -7.12 0.03 16.94
CA VAL A 29 -6.93 -0.12 15.49
C VAL A 29 -5.51 -0.55 15.16
N ILE A 30 -4.52 0.08 15.81
CA ILE A 30 -3.11 -0.27 15.65
C ILE A 30 -2.83 -1.68 16.17
N ASP A 31 -3.41 -2.06 17.32
CA ASP A 31 -3.30 -3.41 17.87
C ASP A 31 -3.92 -4.43 16.91
N ARG A 32 -5.03 -4.10 16.22
CA ARG A 32 -5.60 -4.96 15.17
C ARG A 32 -4.67 -5.14 13.98
N ILE A 33 -4.02 -4.07 13.51
CA ILE A 33 -3.04 -4.14 12.42
C ILE A 33 -1.84 -4.99 12.84
N ASN A 34 -1.36 -4.83 14.08
CA ASN A 34 -0.20 -5.55 14.60
C ASN A 34 -0.45 -7.07 14.78
N LYS A 35 -1.70 -7.56 14.68
CA LYS A 35 -1.98 -9.00 14.59
C LYS A 35 -1.40 -9.64 13.31
N TRP A 36 -1.16 -8.84 12.27
CA TRP A 36 -0.45 -9.26 11.07
C TRP A 36 1.06 -9.02 11.23
N GLU A 37 1.73 -10.00 11.83
CA GLU A 37 3.14 -9.89 12.26
C GLU A 37 4.11 -9.84 11.07
N ASP A 38 3.73 -10.39 9.93
CA ASP A 38 4.59 -10.52 8.76
C ASP A 38 4.44 -9.40 7.74
N MET A 39 3.71 -8.32 8.05
CA MET A 39 3.52 -7.16 7.16
C MET A 39 4.85 -6.59 6.62
N ARG A 40 5.93 -6.62 7.42
CA ARG A 40 7.25 -6.16 6.98
C ARG A 40 7.87 -7.10 5.95
N LYS A 41 7.77 -8.43 6.17
CA LYS A 41 8.25 -9.44 5.21
C LYS A 41 7.45 -9.39 3.93
N TYR A 42 6.12 -9.24 4.04
CA TYR A 42 5.22 -9.06 2.91
C TYR A 42 5.63 -7.86 2.06
N ARG A 43 5.79 -6.67 2.65
CA ARG A 43 6.27 -5.48 1.94
C ARG A 43 7.61 -5.71 1.26
N ASN A 44 8.59 -6.23 1.98
CA ASN A 44 9.96 -6.35 1.47
C ASN A 44 10.05 -7.39 0.34
N ASN A 45 9.41 -8.56 0.51
CA ASN A 45 9.60 -9.69 -0.38
C ASN A 45 8.58 -9.71 -1.53
N ILE A 46 7.35 -9.23 -1.30
CA ILE A 46 6.25 -9.32 -2.27
C ILE A 46 6.01 -7.99 -2.99
N ILE A 47 6.09 -6.86 -2.28
CA ILE A 47 5.83 -5.54 -2.89
C ILE A 47 7.10 -4.93 -3.49
N ALA A 48 8.19 -4.87 -2.71
CA ALA A 48 9.38 -4.10 -3.07
C ALA A 48 10.43 -4.88 -3.86
N HIS A 49 10.58 -6.19 -3.60
CA HIS A 49 11.68 -7.00 -4.14
C HIS A 49 11.23 -8.36 -4.66
N ASN A 50 10.01 -8.46 -5.19
CA ASN A 50 9.45 -9.67 -5.80
C ASN A 50 10.38 -10.34 -6.83
N HIS A 51 11.15 -9.57 -7.60
CA HIS A 51 12.09 -10.09 -8.60
C HIS A 51 13.43 -10.58 -8.05
N ARG A 52 13.74 -10.39 -6.75
CA ARG A 52 15.03 -10.80 -6.14
C ARG A 52 15.02 -12.24 -5.62
N ILE A 53 13.89 -12.94 -5.68
CA ILE A 53 13.76 -14.32 -5.22
C ILE A 53 14.43 -15.23 -6.27
N LYS A 54 15.69 -15.62 -6.04
CA LYS A 54 16.53 -16.33 -7.03
C LYS A 54 16.11 -17.78 -7.36
N LYS A 55 14.95 -18.26 -6.95
CA LYS A 55 14.50 -19.64 -7.23
C LYS A 55 13.40 -19.66 -8.29
N GLU A 56 13.54 -20.62 -9.19
CA GLU A 56 12.70 -20.97 -10.35
C GLU A 56 11.22 -20.58 -10.19
N ASP A 57 10.66 -19.97 -11.25
CA ASP A 57 9.30 -19.44 -11.34
C ASP A 57 8.87 -18.52 -10.18
N ASN A 58 9.40 -17.29 -10.25
CA ASN A 58 9.08 -16.16 -9.36
C ASN A 58 7.59 -16.04 -9.01
N SER A 59 6.68 -16.33 -9.93
CA SER A 59 5.23 -16.23 -9.70
C SER A 59 4.74 -17.22 -8.64
N LEU A 60 5.04 -18.51 -8.79
CA LEU A 60 4.62 -19.56 -7.85
C LEU A 60 5.30 -19.41 -6.48
N ALA A 61 6.57 -18.98 -6.46
CA ALA A 61 7.29 -18.68 -5.24
C ALA A 61 6.65 -17.52 -4.45
N ILE A 62 6.19 -16.45 -5.12
CA ILE A 62 5.49 -15.31 -4.50
C ILE A 62 4.13 -15.74 -3.94
N PHE A 63 3.35 -16.54 -4.67
CA PHE A 63 2.05 -17.06 -4.20
C PHE A 63 2.20 -17.99 -2.99
N ASN A 64 3.21 -18.86 -2.99
CA ASN A 64 3.47 -19.75 -1.86
C ASN A 64 4.02 -18.98 -0.65
N LEU A 65 4.85 -17.98 -0.88
CA LEU A 65 5.35 -17.11 0.19
C LEU A 65 4.19 -16.34 0.81
N SER A 66 3.29 -15.74 0.03
CA SER A 66 2.16 -14.95 0.55
C SER A 66 1.21 -15.77 1.41
N ARG A 67 0.95 -17.03 1.04
CA ARG A 67 0.08 -17.95 1.80
C ARG A 67 0.62 -18.32 3.18
N ASN A 68 1.95 -18.30 3.33
CA ASN A 68 2.61 -18.71 4.57
C ASN A 68 2.94 -17.52 5.49
N LEU A 69 2.62 -16.29 5.10
CA LEU A 69 2.84 -15.10 5.92
C LEU A 69 1.56 -14.76 6.70
N ASN A 70 1.74 -14.37 7.95
CA ASN A 70 0.66 -13.76 8.74
C ASN A 70 0.47 -12.29 8.30
N CYS A 71 -0.20 -12.11 7.17
CA CYS A 71 -0.56 -10.82 6.59
C CYS A 71 -1.94 -10.89 5.91
N PRO A 72 -2.55 -9.75 5.54
CA PRO A 72 -3.77 -9.73 4.74
C PRO A 72 -3.61 -10.56 3.48
N ASN A 73 -4.41 -11.61 3.34
CA ASN A 73 -4.35 -12.55 2.22
C ASN A 73 -5.71 -12.79 1.57
N SER A 74 -6.80 -12.31 2.17
CA SER A 74 -8.14 -12.33 1.62
C SER A 74 -8.66 -10.92 1.30
N PHE A 75 -9.64 -10.82 0.41
CA PHE A 75 -10.35 -9.57 0.13
C PHE A 75 -10.87 -8.89 1.41
N PHE A 76 -11.38 -9.68 2.36
CA PHE A 76 -11.90 -9.16 3.63
C PHE A 76 -10.80 -8.64 4.55
N ASP A 77 -9.62 -9.26 4.56
CA ASP A 77 -8.48 -8.73 5.31
C ASP A 77 -8.02 -7.40 4.74
N TYR A 78 -7.95 -7.27 3.42
CA TYR A 78 -7.63 -6.00 2.76
C TYR A 78 -8.68 -4.93 3.06
N LYS A 79 -9.96 -5.27 3.00
CA LYS A 79 -11.06 -4.37 3.36
C LYS A 79 -10.94 -3.91 4.83
N LEU A 80 -10.58 -4.82 5.72
CA LEU A 80 -10.37 -4.50 7.13
C LEU A 80 -9.14 -3.60 7.33
N LEU A 81 -8.02 -3.89 6.66
CA LEU A 81 -6.83 -3.06 6.71
C LEU A 81 -7.13 -1.62 6.22
N LEU A 82 -7.85 -1.48 5.10
CA LEU A 82 -8.29 -0.18 4.59
C LEU A 82 -9.17 0.56 5.61
N GLY A 83 -10.10 -0.14 6.26
CA GLY A 83 -10.89 0.41 7.35
C GLY A 83 -10.03 0.90 8.53
N CYS A 84 -9.03 0.12 8.94
CA CYS A 84 -8.09 0.52 9.99
C CYS A 84 -7.29 1.78 9.62
N ILE A 85 -6.81 1.86 8.38
CA ILE A 85 -6.10 3.06 7.87
C ILE A 85 -7.04 4.26 7.85
N TYR A 86 -8.28 4.09 7.37
CA TYR A 86 -9.29 5.14 7.30
C TYR A 86 -9.63 5.71 8.67
N ILE A 87 -9.87 4.85 9.67
CA ILE A 87 -10.15 5.28 11.05
C ILE A 87 -8.95 6.06 11.60
N THR A 88 -7.74 5.51 11.47
CA THR A 88 -6.50 6.15 11.95
C THR A 88 -6.30 7.52 11.31
N LYS A 89 -6.49 7.63 9.99
CA LYS A 89 -6.46 8.90 9.24
C LYS A 89 -7.47 9.90 9.81
N ASN A 90 -8.72 9.50 10.02
CA ASN A 90 -9.75 10.42 10.48
C ASN A 90 -9.48 10.94 11.90
N VAL A 91 -8.96 10.10 12.80
CA VAL A 91 -8.56 10.56 14.13
C VAL A 91 -7.38 11.53 14.02
N LEU A 92 -6.38 11.22 13.19
CA LEU A 92 -5.25 12.11 12.93
C LEU A 92 -5.73 13.49 12.43
N LEU A 93 -6.62 13.53 11.44
CA LEU A 93 -7.16 14.78 10.88
C LEU A 93 -7.99 15.58 11.88
N LYS A 94 -8.72 14.90 12.79
CA LYS A 94 -9.47 15.57 13.87
C LYS A 94 -8.55 16.20 14.91
N ILE A 95 -7.42 15.56 15.22
CA ILE A 95 -6.48 16.08 16.23
C ILE A 95 -5.57 17.15 15.62
N PHE A 96 -5.23 17.07 14.33
CA PHE A 96 -4.33 17.98 13.62
C PHE A 96 -4.98 18.72 12.44
N PRO A 97 -6.14 19.40 12.64
CA PRO A 97 -6.84 20.05 11.52
C PRO A 97 -6.09 21.27 11.00
N LYS A 98 -5.40 22.02 11.87
CA LYS A 98 -4.64 23.21 11.48
C LYS A 98 -3.43 22.84 10.64
N GLU A 99 -2.65 21.88 11.11
CA GLU A 99 -1.47 21.36 10.42
C GLU A 99 -1.85 20.76 9.06
N TYR A 100 -2.94 20.00 9.01
CA TYR A 100 -3.46 19.48 7.75
C TYR A 100 -3.85 20.59 6.77
N ASN A 101 -4.56 21.62 7.22
CA ASN A 101 -4.96 22.74 6.37
C ASN A 101 -3.76 23.56 5.87
N GLN A 102 -2.69 23.65 6.65
CA GLN A 102 -1.44 24.32 6.26
C GLN A 102 -0.72 23.56 5.13
N ILE A 103 -0.70 22.23 5.16
CA ILE A 103 -0.05 21.41 4.13
C ILE A 103 -0.94 21.15 2.92
N LEU A 104 -2.26 21.34 3.03
CA LEU A 104 -3.22 21.03 1.98
C LEU A 104 -2.92 21.71 0.62
N PRO A 105 -2.52 22.99 0.56
CA PRO A 105 -2.12 23.62 -0.71
C PRO A 105 -0.91 22.92 -1.35
N SER A 106 0.09 22.54 -0.54
CA SER A 106 1.27 21.80 -1.00
C SER A 106 0.91 20.41 -1.50
N LEU A 107 -0.03 19.72 -0.83
CA LEU A 107 -0.54 18.42 -1.28
C LEU A 107 -1.28 18.52 -2.62
N LYS A 108 -2.02 19.61 -2.86
CA LYS A 108 -2.69 19.86 -4.15
C LYS A 108 -1.70 20.22 -5.26
N SER A 109 -0.55 20.80 -4.92
CA SER A 109 0.51 21.13 -5.88
C SER A 109 1.43 19.96 -6.21
N ILE A 110 1.44 18.90 -5.39
CA ILE A 110 1.99 17.61 -5.81
C ILE A 110 1.11 17.18 -6.99
N LYS A 111 1.59 17.41 -8.21
CA LYS A 111 1.01 16.81 -9.42
C LYS A 111 0.77 15.35 -9.05
N GLY A 112 -0.49 14.92 -9.12
CA GLY A 112 -0.84 13.55 -8.80
C GLY A 112 0.18 12.63 -9.47
N ILE A 113 0.53 11.55 -8.80
CA ILE A 113 1.08 10.40 -9.50
C ILE A 113 -0.07 9.92 -10.40
N THR A 114 -0.33 10.64 -11.50
CA THR A 114 -1.11 10.13 -12.61
C THR A 114 -0.28 8.93 -13.05
N PRO A 115 -0.82 7.71 -13.00
CA PRO A 115 -0.12 6.58 -13.54
C PRO A 115 0.24 6.96 -14.98
N ILE A 116 1.53 6.95 -15.29
CA ILE A 116 2.03 7.18 -16.63
C ILE A 116 1.46 6.01 -17.43
N ASN A 117 0.37 6.24 -18.17
CA ASN A 117 -0.39 5.25 -18.94
C ASN A 117 -1.39 4.38 -18.13
N GLU A 118 -2.25 5.00 -17.32
CA GLU A 118 -3.40 4.27 -16.78
C GLU A 118 -4.35 3.82 -17.91
N ILE A 119 -4.66 2.53 -17.96
CA ILE A 119 -5.81 2.02 -18.72
C ILE A 119 -7.07 2.43 -17.98
N LYS A 120 -7.77 3.44 -18.49
CA LYS A 120 -8.84 4.13 -17.75
C LYS A 120 -10.20 3.47 -17.85
N ASP A 121 -10.36 2.52 -18.78
CA ASP A 121 -11.63 1.91 -19.11
C ASP A 121 -11.44 0.55 -19.80
N GLU A 122 -12.52 -0.24 -19.84
CA GLU A 122 -12.52 -1.60 -20.38
C GLU A 122 -12.24 -1.65 -21.89
N LYS A 123 -12.59 -0.60 -22.64
CA LYS A 123 -12.33 -0.55 -24.09
C LYS A 123 -10.84 -0.32 -24.35
N SER A 124 -10.23 0.60 -23.61
CA SER A 124 -8.79 0.85 -23.65
C SER A 124 -8.01 -0.42 -23.28
N PHE A 125 -8.47 -1.18 -22.28
CA PHE A 125 -7.89 -2.48 -21.92
C PHE A 125 -7.93 -3.49 -23.08
N ARG A 126 -9.11 -3.71 -23.67
CA ARG A 126 -9.28 -4.71 -24.74
C ARG A 126 -8.42 -4.39 -25.96
N ASN A 127 -8.37 -3.12 -26.36
CA ASN A 127 -7.55 -2.70 -27.49
C ASN A 127 -6.07 -2.98 -27.26
N GLU A 128 -5.54 -2.62 -26.09
CA GLU A 128 -4.12 -2.86 -25.77
C GLU A 128 -3.81 -4.37 -25.67
N PHE A 129 -4.71 -5.14 -25.07
CA PHE A 129 -4.59 -6.59 -24.97
C PHE A 129 -4.59 -7.27 -26.35
N ASP A 130 -5.49 -6.87 -27.25
CA ASP A 130 -5.57 -7.42 -28.60
C ASP A 130 -4.33 -7.06 -29.43
N HIS A 131 -3.79 -5.85 -29.27
CA HIS A 131 -2.54 -5.43 -29.92
C HIS A 131 -1.35 -6.28 -29.44
N LEU A 132 -1.20 -6.44 -28.13
CA LEU A 132 -0.13 -7.26 -27.55
C LEU A 132 -0.24 -8.72 -27.99
N THR A 133 -1.46 -9.26 -28.07
CA THR A 133 -1.69 -10.64 -28.53
C THR A 133 -1.19 -10.83 -29.96
N LYS A 134 -1.52 -9.91 -30.86
CA LYS A 134 -1.06 -9.94 -32.26
C LYS A 134 0.45 -9.78 -32.39
N ASP A 135 1.07 -8.94 -31.56
CA ASP A 135 2.51 -8.75 -31.58
C ASP A 135 3.25 -10.02 -31.11
N VAL A 136 2.73 -10.70 -30.09
CA VAL A 136 3.25 -11.99 -29.63
C VAL A 136 3.07 -13.07 -30.69
N GLU A 137 1.89 -13.16 -31.33
CA GLU A 137 1.63 -14.11 -32.42
C GLU A 137 2.60 -13.91 -33.58
N ARG A 138 2.82 -12.66 -34.02
CA ARG A 138 3.84 -12.35 -35.05
C ARG A 138 5.25 -12.76 -34.63
N LEU A 139 5.63 -12.50 -33.39
CA LEU A 139 6.97 -12.88 -32.90
C LEU A 139 7.13 -14.40 -32.90
N ILE A 140 6.10 -15.14 -32.53
CA ILE A 140 6.07 -16.61 -32.59
C ILE A 140 6.25 -17.06 -34.05
N GLU A 141 5.49 -16.52 -35.00
CA GLU A 141 5.61 -16.85 -36.44
C GLU A 141 6.97 -16.49 -37.05
N THR A 142 7.67 -15.52 -36.48
CA THR A 142 8.98 -15.07 -36.99
C THR A 142 10.15 -15.85 -36.39
N LEU A 143 9.98 -16.41 -35.18
CA LEU A 143 11.06 -17.03 -34.39
C LEU A 143 10.98 -18.56 -34.33
N ILE A 144 9.83 -19.15 -34.65
CA ILE A 144 9.57 -20.60 -34.69
C ILE A 144 9.18 -21.00 -36.10
#